data_AF-A0AAD4DH35-F1
#
_entry.id   AF-A0AAD4DH35-F1
#
_cell.length_a   1.000
_cell.length_b   1.000
_cell.length_c   1.000
_cell.angle_alpha   90.00
_cell.angle_beta   90.00
_cell.angle_gamma   90.00
#
_symmetry.space_group_name_H-M   'P 1'
#
loop_
_entity.id
_entity.type
_entity.pdbx_description
1 polymer ?
#
loop_
_entity_poly.entity_id
_entity_poly.type
_entity_poly.pdbx_seq_one_letter_code
_entity_poly.pdbx_strand_id
1 'polypeptide(L)'
;MSSSDPDSKIDLLEAPEDVKRKLSKAFCEEGNITENGILSFVKTVLFPLGSMNGKTPSFSILRPEKFGGDVTYTVFEDLENDFRDKKVHPGDLKKAVTDAINTLLAPIRKWFDNAELRQLTEDAYPSPKPEAKAKPVKSNKPAASANLPVDVSRLDIRVARVLEAKVHEGNPNSFVSTVDCGNGDVRTVVSGLAKYIPLAEMQNRLVCAVCNLKPGKFQGVQSSAMLLAGSSPDDSIVELLQPPAGLEAGDLIEFEGYAQADRSSPEKLNPKHLIFEKVSEEFKISTEGLAEYKDLKFSTKNGPVSLKSLKEGRIR
;
A
#
# COMPACT_ATOMS: atom_id res chain seq x y z
N MET A 1 14.21 -15.21 -2.94
CA MET A 1 13.45 -14.25 -3.76
C MET A 1 12.45 -15.05 -4.58
N SER A 2 11.15 -14.95 -4.29
CA SER A 2 10.13 -15.71 -5.03
C SER A 2 9.74 -14.93 -6.29
N SER A 3 9.86 -15.56 -7.46
CA SER A 3 9.37 -15.01 -8.76
C SER A 3 7.86 -14.70 -8.76
N SER A 4 7.14 -15.12 -7.71
CA SER A 4 5.72 -14.89 -7.51
C SER A 4 5.35 -13.47 -7.06
N ASP A 5 6.29 -12.65 -6.58
CA ASP A 5 6.01 -11.24 -6.31
C ASP A 5 6.36 -10.38 -7.54
N PRO A 6 5.35 -9.86 -8.29
CA PRO A 6 5.62 -9.07 -9.49
C PRO A 6 6.40 -7.80 -9.19
N ASP A 7 6.35 -7.26 -7.97
CA ASP A 7 7.12 -6.06 -7.58
C ASP A 7 8.59 -6.37 -7.21
N SER A 8 8.97 -7.65 -7.11
CA SER A 8 10.33 -8.08 -6.71
C SER A 8 11.32 -8.24 -7.87
N LYS A 9 10.88 -8.08 -9.12
CA LYS A 9 11.69 -8.21 -10.33
C LYS A 9 11.40 -7.09 -11.33
N ILE A 10 12.26 -6.93 -12.34
CA ILE A 10 11.98 -6.05 -13.49
C ILE A 10 12.07 -6.90 -14.74
N ASP A 11 10.97 -7.03 -15.48
CA ASP A 11 10.95 -7.81 -16.73
C ASP A 11 11.42 -6.95 -17.92
N LEU A 12 12.01 -7.60 -18.94
CA LEU A 12 12.60 -6.90 -20.09
C LEU A 12 11.60 -6.06 -20.89
N LEU A 13 10.33 -6.47 -20.89
CA LEU A 13 9.24 -5.83 -21.64
C LEU A 13 8.33 -4.97 -20.76
N GLU A 14 8.67 -4.84 -19.48
CA GLU A 14 7.90 -4.05 -18.52
C GLU A 14 7.85 -2.58 -18.91
N ALA A 15 6.74 -1.86 -18.71
CA ALA A 15 6.61 -0.48 -19.17
C ALA A 15 7.47 0.51 -18.35
N PRO A 16 7.85 1.68 -18.93
CA PRO A 16 8.69 2.65 -18.22
C PRO A 16 8.16 3.12 -16.87
N GLU A 17 6.84 3.30 -16.77
CA GLU A 17 6.16 3.72 -15.54
C GLU A 17 6.13 2.62 -14.47
N ASP A 18 6.10 1.35 -14.89
CA ASP A 18 6.13 0.21 -13.97
C ASP A 18 7.53 0.06 -13.34
N VAL A 19 8.59 0.21 -14.15
CA VAL A 19 9.98 0.30 -13.65
C VAL A 19 10.11 1.42 -12.63
N LYS A 20 9.64 2.63 -12.96
CA LYS A 20 9.66 3.78 -12.04
C LYS A 20 8.92 3.49 -10.73
N ARG A 21 7.74 2.88 -10.81
CA ARG A 21 6.98 2.48 -9.60
C ARG A 21 7.80 1.54 -8.72
N LYS A 22 8.40 0.49 -9.29
CA LYS A 22 9.19 -0.50 -8.53
C LYS A 22 10.41 0.13 -7.88
N LEU A 23 11.21 0.88 -8.64
CA LEU A 23 12.39 1.57 -8.13
C LEU A 23 12.04 2.60 -7.04
N SER A 24 10.91 3.30 -7.16
CA SER A 24 10.48 4.24 -6.13
C SER A 24 10.24 3.58 -4.76
N LYS A 25 9.71 2.34 -4.77
CA LYS A 25 9.44 1.53 -3.58
C LYS A 25 10.64 0.76 -3.06
N ALA A 26 11.67 0.57 -3.87
CA ALA A 26 12.86 -0.16 -3.47
C ALA A 26 13.50 0.46 -2.23
N PHE A 27 13.96 -0.37 -1.30
CA PHE A 27 14.66 0.10 -0.11
C PHE A 27 15.95 0.82 -0.52
N CYS A 28 16.14 2.04 -0.01
CA CYS A 28 17.32 2.87 -0.21
C CYS A 28 17.24 4.01 0.80
N GLU A 29 17.85 3.80 1.95
CA GLU A 29 17.94 4.76 3.03
C GLU A 29 19.15 5.68 2.82
N GLU A 30 19.03 6.94 3.21
CA GLU A 30 20.07 7.95 3.01
C GLU A 30 21.34 7.62 3.81
N GLY A 31 22.50 7.63 3.15
CA GLY A 31 23.78 7.27 3.77
C GLY A 31 24.00 5.77 3.97
N ASN A 32 22.96 4.93 3.81
CA ASN A 32 23.07 3.50 4.01
C ASN A 32 23.60 2.78 2.76
N ILE A 33 24.84 2.31 2.84
CA ILE A 33 25.51 1.55 1.78
C ILE A 33 25.38 0.03 1.95
N THR A 34 24.92 -0.44 3.11
CA THR A 34 24.82 -1.86 3.45
C THR A 34 23.46 -2.38 3.00
N GLU A 35 23.42 -3.53 2.32
CA GLU A 35 22.19 -4.13 1.79
C GLU A 35 21.34 -3.19 0.91
N ASN A 36 21.98 -2.19 0.29
CA ASN A 36 21.32 -1.25 -0.59
C ASN A 36 21.21 -1.80 -2.01
N GLY A 37 20.05 -2.33 -2.36
CA GLY A 37 19.79 -2.95 -3.67
C GLY A 37 19.97 -2.00 -4.86
N ILE A 38 19.77 -0.69 -4.67
CA ILE A 38 19.94 0.32 -5.72
C ILE A 38 21.43 0.50 -6.05
N LEU A 39 22.25 0.72 -5.02
CA LEU A 39 23.71 0.81 -5.18
C LEU A 39 24.30 -0.49 -5.72
N SER A 40 23.84 -1.64 -5.22
CA SER A 40 24.26 -2.96 -5.71
C SER A 40 23.98 -3.13 -7.21
N PHE A 41 22.80 -2.69 -7.68
CA PHE A 41 22.44 -2.75 -9.10
C PHE A 41 23.33 -1.82 -9.94
N VAL A 42 23.60 -0.60 -9.46
CA VAL A 42 24.52 0.33 -10.15
C VAL A 42 25.91 -0.29 -10.29
N LYS A 43 26.47 -0.85 -9.20
CA LYS A 43 27.79 -1.50 -9.16
C LYS A 43 27.88 -2.71 -10.09
N THR A 44 26.87 -3.58 -10.04
CA THR A 44 26.95 -4.92 -10.62
C THR A 44 26.46 -4.96 -12.06
N VAL A 45 25.60 -4.01 -12.45
CA VAL A 45 24.94 -4.01 -13.76
C VAL A 45 25.28 -2.75 -14.55
N LEU A 46 24.95 -1.56 -14.04
CA LEU A 46 25.05 -0.33 -14.84
C LEU A 46 26.49 0.06 -15.17
N PHE A 47 27.40 0.00 -14.20
CA PHE A 47 28.82 0.26 -14.45
C PHE A 47 29.44 -0.75 -15.42
N PRO A 48 29.33 -2.08 -15.21
CA PRO A 48 29.88 -3.07 -16.13
C PRO A 48 29.31 -2.96 -17.56
N LEU A 49 28.01 -2.69 -17.71
CA LEU A 49 27.40 -2.46 -19.02
C LEU A 49 27.95 -1.19 -19.68
N GLY A 50 28.16 -0.13 -18.90
CA GLY A 50 28.78 1.12 -19.38
C GLY A 50 30.22 0.93 -19.86
N SER A 51 30.93 -0.07 -19.33
CA SER A 51 32.30 -0.43 -19.76
C SER A 51 32.37 -1.26 -21.05
N MET A 52 31.23 -1.76 -21.55
CA MET A 52 31.23 -2.61 -22.74
C MET A 52 31.75 -1.87 -23.97
N ASN A 53 32.33 -2.63 -24.90
CA ASN A 53 32.91 -2.12 -26.15
C ASN A 53 34.03 -1.09 -25.93
N GLY A 54 34.80 -1.21 -24.83
CA GLY A 54 35.96 -0.38 -24.54
C GLY A 54 35.62 1.05 -24.10
N LYS A 55 34.37 1.33 -23.73
CA LYS A 55 33.97 2.63 -23.22
C LYS A 55 34.35 2.78 -21.75
N THR A 56 34.65 4.01 -21.32
CA THR A 56 34.74 4.31 -19.89
C THR A 56 33.34 4.26 -19.29
N PRO A 57 33.10 3.49 -18.21
CA PRO A 57 31.81 3.48 -17.56
C PRO A 57 31.50 4.86 -17.00
N SER A 58 30.26 5.29 -17.12
CA SER A 58 29.78 6.50 -16.47
C SER A 58 28.36 6.32 -15.96
N PHE A 59 28.07 6.94 -14.83
CA PHE A 59 26.74 7.02 -14.26
C PHE A 59 26.45 8.46 -13.85
N SER A 60 25.42 9.05 -14.46
CA SER A 60 25.06 10.45 -14.25
C SER A 60 23.78 10.56 -13.42
N ILE A 61 23.80 11.44 -12.42
CA ILE A 61 22.64 11.84 -11.64
C ILE A 61 22.29 13.27 -12.04
N LEU A 62 21.18 13.43 -12.75
CA LEU A 62 20.69 14.71 -13.24
C LEU A 62 19.67 15.30 -12.26
N ARG A 63 20.01 16.45 -11.66
CA ARG A 63 19.20 17.14 -10.64
C ARG A 63 19.45 18.67 -10.64
N PRO A 64 18.45 19.49 -10.29
CA PRO A 64 18.60 20.95 -10.19
C PRO A 64 19.77 21.40 -9.29
N GLU A 65 20.37 22.57 -9.58
CA GLU A 65 21.49 23.14 -8.80
C GLU A 65 21.20 23.24 -7.30
N LYS A 66 19.97 23.62 -6.92
CA LYS A 66 19.53 23.69 -5.52
C LYS A 66 19.57 22.36 -4.76
N PHE A 67 19.71 21.24 -5.48
CA PHE A 67 19.87 19.90 -4.94
C PHE A 67 21.28 19.33 -5.19
N GLY A 68 22.26 20.19 -5.51
CA GLY A 68 23.65 19.80 -5.72
C GLY A 68 24.03 19.54 -7.17
N GLY A 69 23.18 19.91 -8.14
CA GLY A 69 23.49 19.92 -9.56
C GLY A 69 23.74 18.55 -10.21
N ASP A 70 23.90 18.56 -11.53
CA ASP A 70 24.23 17.35 -12.28
C ASP A 70 25.62 16.85 -11.88
N VAL A 71 25.74 15.55 -11.62
CA VAL A 71 27.00 14.90 -11.28
C VAL A 71 27.17 13.64 -12.13
N THR A 72 28.41 13.37 -12.54
CA THR A 72 28.76 12.15 -13.29
C THR A 72 29.90 11.43 -12.61
N TYR A 73 29.68 10.15 -12.33
CA TYR A 73 30.64 9.24 -11.71
C TYR A 73 31.24 8.34 -12.78
N THR A 74 32.56 8.21 -12.82
CA THR A 74 33.28 7.25 -13.69
C THR A 74 33.84 6.06 -12.91
N VAL A 75 33.85 6.17 -11.58
CA VAL A 75 34.25 5.14 -10.62
C VAL A 75 33.09 4.94 -9.64
N PHE A 76 32.74 3.69 -9.33
CA PHE A 76 31.58 3.39 -8.48
C PHE A 76 31.81 3.82 -7.04
N GLU A 77 33.04 3.68 -6.55
CA GLU A 77 33.45 4.02 -5.20
C GLU A 77 33.19 5.50 -4.89
N ASP A 78 33.34 6.40 -5.87
CA ASP A 78 33.03 7.83 -5.69
C ASP A 78 31.54 8.07 -5.45
N LEU A 79 30.68 7.36 -6.19
CA LEU A 79 29.22 7.40 -5.97
C LEU A 79 28.86 6.84 -4.60
N GLU A 80 29.45 5.70 -4.22
CA GLU A 80 29.19 5.06 -2.92
C GLU A 80 29.63 5.98 -1.76
N ASN A 81 30.77 6.66 -1.91
CA ASN A 81 31.27 7.64 -0.96
C ASN A 81 30.34 8.85 -0.84
N ASP A 82 29.95 9.46 -1.95
CA ASP A 82 29.04 10.61 -1.93
C ASP A 82 27.64 10.24 -1.40
N PHE A 83 27.17 9.02 -1.65
CA PHE A 83 25.93 8.54 -1.06
C PHE A 83 26.06 8.34 0.45
N ARG A 84 27.16 7.72 0.93
CA ARG A 84 27.47 7.54 2.35
C ARG A 84 27.56 8.88 3.09
N ASP A 85 28.19 9.86 2.46
CA ASP A 85 28.36 11.22 2.97
C ASP A 85 27.09 12.09 2.80
N LYS A 86 25.99 11.51 2.30
CA LYS A 86 24.69 12.17 2.10
C LYS A 86 24.72 13.36 1.12
N LYS A 87 25.70 13.39 0.22
CA LYS A 87 25.75 14.36 -0.89
C LYS A 87 24.80 13.96 -2.04
N VAL A 88 24.48 12.67 -2.13
CA VAL A 88 23.48 12.14 -3.06
C VAL A 88 22.27 11.66 -2.27
N HIS A 89 21.12 12.31 -2.48
CA HIS A 89 19.88 11.92 -1.84
C HIS A 89 19.30 10.62 -2.49
N PRO A 90 18.66 9.72 -1.73
CA PRO A 90 18.07 8.48 -2.25
C PRO A 90 17.10 8.67 -3.41
N GLY A 91 16.33 9.76 -3.40
CA GLY A 91 15.39 10.09 -4.47
C GLY A 91 16.09 10.32 -5.81
N ASP A 92 17.23 11.02 -5.79
CA ASP A 92 17.99 11.32 -7.00
C ASP A 92 18.68 10.07 -7.54
N LEU A 93 19.26 9.25 -6.64
CA LEU A 93 19.85 7.97 -7.00
C LEU A 93 18.82 7.04 -7.63
N LYS A 94 17.65 6.85 -7.00
CA LYS A 94 16.55 6.02 -7.54
C LYS A 94 16.08 6.52 -8.90
N LYS A 95 15.96 7.83 -9.08
CA LYS A 95 15.56 8.44 -10.36
C LYS A 95 16.59 8.15 -11.43
N ALA A 96 17.88 8.40 -11.16
CA ALA A 96 18.95 8.14 -12.11
C ALA A 96 19.02 6.66 -12.52
N VAL A 97 18.87 5.73 -11.57
CA VAL A 97 18.80 4.28 -11.85
C VAL A 97 17.56 3.93 -12.68
N THR A 98 16.40 4.53 -12.37
CA THR A 98 15.18 4.34 -13.16
C THR A 98 15.38 4.77 -14.62
N ASP A 99 15.97 5.95 -14.82
CA ASP A 99 16.22 6.52 -16.14
C ASP A 99 17.22 5.63 -16.92
N ALA A 100 18.27 5.13 -16.25
CA ALA A 100 19.24 4.20 -16.84
C ALA A 100 18.61 2.86 -17.25
N ILE A 101 17.82 2.23 -16.38
CA ILE A 101 17.11 0.97 -16.69
C ILE A 101 16.15 1.18 -17.86
N ASN A 102 15.39 2.28 -17.86
CA ASN A 102 14.46 2.56 -18.96
C ASN A 102 15.16 2.79 -20.30
N THR A 103 16.34 3.42 -20.27
CA THR A 103 17.20 3.57 -21.45
C THR A 103 17.69 2.21 -21.96
N LEU A 104 18.12 1.33 -21.07
CA LEU A 104 18.56 -0.04 -21.42
C LEU A 104 17.41 -0.88 -22.01
N LEU A 105 16.20 -0.78 -21.46
CA LEU A 105 15.04 -1.57 -21.89
C LEU A 105 14.34 -1.01 -23.13
N ALA A 106 14.47 0.29 -23.42
CA ALA A 106 13.83 0.94 -24.57
C ALA A 106 14.04 0.23 -25.92
N PRO A 107 15.28 -0.14 -26.34
CA PRO A 107 15.48 -0.85 -27.60
C PRO A 107 14.85 -2.24 -27.61
N ILE A 108 14.86 -2.95 -26.48
CA ILE A 108 14.23 -4.27 -26.36
C ILE A 108 12.72 -4.16 -26.51
N ARG A 109 12.09 -3.23 -25.78
CA ARG A 109 10.65 -2.94 -25.88
C ARG A 109 10.25 -2.58 -27.31
N LYS A 110 11.07 -1.78 -27.99
CA LYS A 110 10.86 -1.41 -29.39
C LYS A 110 11.00 -2.60 -30.34
N TRP A 111 11.98 -3.47 -30.12
CA TRP A 111 12.17 -4.68 -30.93
C TRP A 111 10.98 -5.64 -30.80
N PHE A 112 10.38 -5.71 -29.60
CA PHE A 112 9.18 -6.49 -29.30
C PHE A 112 7.86 -5.76 -29.62
N ASP A 113 7.89 -4.58 -30.24
CA ASP A 113 6.69 -3.88 -30.77
C ASP A 113 6.24 -4.48 -32.12
N ASN A 114 6.33 -5.79 -32.26
CA ASN A 114 5.87 -6.57 -33.40
C ASN A 114 4.76 -7.51 -32.93
N ALA A 115 3.67 -7.59 -33.69
CA ALA A 115 2.53 -8.47 -33.40
C ALA A 115 2.93 -9.95 -33.20
N GLU A 116 3.84 -10.47 -34.03
CA GLU A 116 4.30 -11.86 -33.95
C GLU A 116 5.08 -12.12 -32.66
N LEU A 117 6.04 -11.24 -32.33
CA LEU A 117 6.84 -11.37 -31.11
C LEU A 117 5.99 -11.17 -29.85
N ARG A 118 4.98 -10.31 -29.89
CA ARG A 118 4.00 -10.15 -28.80
C ARG A 118 3.20 -11.42 -28.58
N GLN A 119 2.70 -12.03 -29.66
CA GLN A 119 1.94 -13.27 -29.57
C GLN A 119 2.81 -14.40 -29.01
N LEU A 120 4.02 -14.58 -29.55
CA LEU A 120 4.99 -15.56 -29.04
C LEU A 120 5.32 -15.36 -27.55
N THR A 121 5.42 -14.10 -27.12
CA THR A 121 5.69 -13.78 -25.71
C THR A 121 4.51 -14.17 -24.81
N GLU A 122 3.28 -13.86 -25.23
CA GLU A 122 2.07 -14.24 -24.48
C GLU A 122 1.87 -15.77 -24.43
N ASP A 123 2.20 -16.47 -25.51
CA ASP A 123 2.08 -17.93 -25.57
C ASP A 123 3.15 -18.62 -24.70
N ALA A 124 4.38 -18.10 -24.68
CA ALA A 124 5.50 -18.67 -23.91
C ALA A 124 5.44 -18.30 -22.42
N TYR A 125 5.05 -17.06 -22.13
CA TYR A 125 4.93 -16.52 -20.78
C TYR A 125 3.52 -15.95 -20.61
N PRO A 126 2.49 -16.81 -20.55
CA PRO A 126 1.13 -16.36 -20.31
C PRO A 126 1.13 -15.59 -19.00
N SER A 127 0.82 -14.31 -19.08
CA SER A 127 0.67 -13.51 -17.88
C SER A 127 -0.38 -14.24 -17.03
N PRO A 128 -0.11 -14.54 -15.75
CA PRO A 128 -1.12 -15.16 -14.90
C PRO A 128 -2.38 -14.32 -15.03
N LYS A 129 -3.46 -14.93 -15.55
CA LYS A 129 -4.74 -14.27 -15.72
C LYS A 129 -5.01 -13.52 -14.43
N PRO A 130 -5.11 -12.18 -14.47
CA PRO A 130 -5.59 -11.47 -13.30
C PRO A 130 -6.97 -12.07 -13.01
N GLU A 131 -7.17 -12.69 -11.86
CA GLU A 131 -8.50 -12.65 -11.25
C GLU A 131 -8.94 -11.20 -11.33
N ALA A 132 -10.00 -10.97 -12.11
CA ALA A 132 -10.31 -9.72 -12.80
C ALA A 132 -9.86 -8.45 -12.04
N LYS A 133 -8.62 -8.02 -12.30
CA LYS A 133 -8.20 -6.64 -12.07
C LYS A 133 -8.71 -5.88 -13.27
N ALA A 134 -9.84 -5.21 -13.11
CA ALA A 134 -10.33 -4.24 -14.08
C ALA A 134 -9.18 -3.31 -14.48
N LYS A 135 -8.80 -3.34 -15.76
CA LYS A 135 -7.96 -2.31 -16.35
C LYS A 135 -8.72 -0.98 -16.21
N PRO A 136 -8.08 0.11 -15.77
CA PRO A 136 -8.71 1.42 -15.82
C PRO A 136 -8.93 1.76 -17.29
N VAL A 137 -10.20 1.89 -17.67
CA VAL A 137 -10.57 2.64 -18.87
C VAL A 137 -9.99 4.04 -18.66
N LYS A 138 -9.20 4.53 -19.63
CA LYS A 138 -8.90 5.96 -19.75
C LYS A 138 -10.24 6.67 -20.00
N SER A 139 -10.95 7.03 -18.95
CA SER A 139 -11.97 8.06 -19.00
C SER A 139 -11.27 9.40 -18.78
N ASN A 140 -11.54 10.34 -19.67
CA ASN A 140 -11.09 11.72 -19.59
C ASN A 140 -11.20 12.26 -18.14
N LYS A 141 -10.13 12.94 -17.71
CA LYS A 141 -10.15 13.83 -16.56
C LYS A 141 -11.45 14.65 -16.54
N PRO A 142 -12.03 14.85 -15.36
CA PRO A 142 -11.82 16.15 -14.75
C PRO A 142 -10.74 16.08 -13.68
N ALA A 143 -9.83 17.05 -13.71
CA ALA A 143 -8.99 17.35 -12.57
C ALA A 143 -9.90 17.81 -11.42
N ALA A 144 -10.18 16.94 -10.45
CA ALA A 144 -10.94 17.31 -9.25
C ALA A 144 -10.39 16.73 -7.93
N SER A 145 -9.40 15.83 -7.95
CA SER A 145 -8.92 15.20 -6.70
C SER A 145 -7.87 16.01 -5.92
N ALA A 146 -7.57 17.26 -6.32
CA ALA A 146 -6.56 18.08 -5.65
C ALA A 146 -7.13 18.93 -4.48
N ASN A 147 -8.45 19.07 -4.36
CA ASN A 147 -9.10 19.93 -3.37
C ASN A 147 -10.19 19.23 -2.52
N LEU A 148 -10.27 17.89 -2.53
CA LEU A 148 -11.20 17.20 -1.63
C LEU A 148 -10.67 17.28 -0.19
N PRO A 149 -11.53 17.58 0.79
CA PRO A 149 -11.11 17.63 2.19
C PRO A 149 -10.58 16.26 2.64
N VAL A 150 -9.61 16.30 3.54
CA VAL A 150 -9.04 15.10 4.17
C VAL A 150 -9.80 14.87 5.46
N ASP A 151 -10.95 14.22 5.33
CA ASP A 151 -11.86 13.93 6.44
C ASP A 151 -12.51 12.55 6.28
N VAL A 152 -13.37 12.20 7.23
CA VAL A 152 -14.01 10.88 7.32
C VAL A 152 -14.91 10.55 6.12
N SER A 153 -15.38 11.53 5.34
CA SER A 153 -16.16 11.27 4.11
C SER A 153 -15.37 10.52 3.04
N ARG A 154 -14.03 10.54 3.14
CA ARG A 154 -13.13 9.79 2.24
C ARG A 154 -13.02 8.32 2.62
N LEU A 155 -13.41 7.94 3.83
CA LEU A 155 -13.28 6.57 4.32
C LEU A 155 -14.56 5.78 4.07
N ASP A 156 -14.42 4.61 3.44
CA ASP A 156 -15.52 3.67 3.28
C ASP A 156 -15.56 2.73 4.49
N ILE A 157 -16.16 3.20 5.58
CA ILE A 157 -16.30 2.45 6.82
C ILE A 157 -17.66 1.76 6.85
N ARG A 158 -17.67 0.45 7.08
CA ARG A 158 -18.87 -0.38 7.07
C ARG A 158 -18.93 -1.29 8.27
N VAL A 159 -20.13 -1.70 8.63
CA VAL A 159 -20.34 -2.93 9.39
C VAL A 159 -19.93 -4.11 8.49
N ALA A 160 -19.13 -5.01 9.04
CA ALA A 160 -18.68 -6.22 8.37
C ALA A 160 -18.84 -7.42 9.30
N ARG A 161 -18.86 -8.63 8.74
CA ARG A 161 -18.97 -9.87 9.50
C ARG A 161 -17.76 -10.76 9.24
N VAL A 162 -17.04 -11.12 10.30
CA VAL A 162 -16.02 -12.17 10.22
C VAL A 162 -16.74 -13.51 10.10
N LEU A 163 -16.70 -14.12 8.91
CA LEU A 163 -17.31 -15.43 8.66
C LEU A 163 -16.49 -16.54 9.30
N GLU A 164 -15.17 -16.47 9.12
CA GLU A 164 -14.21 -17.43 9.66
C GLU A 164 -12.91 -16.69 9.97
N ALA A 165 -12.25 -17.04 11.07
CA ALA A 165 -10.89 -16.61 11.37
C ALA A 165 -10.00 -17.80 11.68
N LYS A 166 -8.72 -17.70 11.30
CA LYS A 166 -7.66 -18.67 11.60
C LYS A 166 -6.41 -17.94 12.06
N VAL A 167 -5.59 -18.58 12.89
CA VAL A 167 -4.25 -18.05 13.23
C VAL A 167 -3.41 -18.01 11.97
N HIS A 168 -2.70 -16.91 11.74
CA HIS A 168 -1.83 -16.74 10.59
C HIS A 168 -0.58 -17.63 10.71
N GLU A 169 -0.34 -18.49 9.73
CA GLU A 169 0.76 -19.48 9.76
C GLU A 169 2.15 -18.84 9.91
N GLY A 170 2.38 -17.70 9.25
CA GLY A 170 3.64 -16.94 9.35
C GLY A 170 3.78 -16.02 10.57
N ASN A 171 2.71 -15.78 11.34
CA ASN A 171 2.73 -14.89 12.52
C ASN A 171 1.62 -15.28 13.50
N PRO A 172 1.95 -15.97 14.60
CA PRO A 172 0.95 -16.43 15.57
C PRO A 172 0.20 -15.28 16.27
N ASN A 173 0.68 -14.04 16.15
CA ASN A 173 0.03 -12.86 16.71
C ASN A 173 -1.02 -12.24 15.78
N SER A 174 -1.20 -12.80 14.58
CA SER A 174 -2.17 -12.32 13.60
C SER A 174 -3.21 -13.37 13.27
N PHE A 175 -4.41 -12.92 12.90
CA PHE A 175 -5.43 -13.75 12.29
C PHE A 175 -5.49 -13.50 10.79
N VAL A 176 -5.81 -14.55 10.03
CA VAL A 176 -6.34 -14.47 8.67
C VAL A 176 -7.84 -14.70 8.77
N SER A 177 -8.62 -13.69 8.42
CA SER A 177 -10.08 -13.71 8.52
C SER A 177 -10.73 -13.59 7.14
N THR A 178 -11.74 -14.40 6.89
CA THR A 178 -12.68 -14.21 5.78
C THR A 178 -13.80 -13.31 6.28
N VAL A 179 -13.93 -12.12 5.70
CA VAL A 179 -14.80 -11.05 6.18
C VAL A 179 -15.77 -10.64 5.08
N ASP A 180 -17.06 -10.72 5.39
CA ASP A 180 -18.13 -10.17 4.54
C ASP A 180 -18.27 -8.66 4.82
N CYS A 181 -17.94 -7.85 3.82
CA CYS A 181 -18.04 -6.39 3.84
C CYS A 181 -19.38 -5.87 3.27
N GLY A 182 -20.33 -6.78 3.01
CA GLY A 182 -21.68 -6.53 2.53
C GLY A 182 -21.84 -6.66 1.01
N ASN A 183 -23.09 -6.88 0.57
CA ASN A 183 -23.45 -7.02 -0.85
C ASN A 183 -22.66 -8.10 -1.61
N GLY A 184 -22.24 -9.18 -0.93
CA GLY A 184 -21.43 -10.26 -1.52
C GLY A 184 -19.94 -9.95 -1.66
N ASP A 185 -19.47 -8.81 -1.13
CA ASP A 185 -18.06 -8.43 -1.09
C ASP A 185 -17.35 -9.15 0.08
N VAL A 186 -16.91 -10.38 -0.18
CA VAL A 186 -16.16 -11.19 0.78
C VAL A 186 -14.66 -11.02 0.57
N ARG A 187 -13.94 -10.63 1.62
CA ARG A 187 -12.53 -10.26 1.57
C ARG A 187 -11.69 -11.05 2.57
N THR A 188 -10.43 -11.28 2.21
CA THR A 188 -9.41 -11.73 3.16
C THR A 188 -8.87 -10.53 3.94
N VAL A 189 -8.80 -10.63 5.26
CA VAL A 189 -8.30 -9.60 6.16
C VAL A 189 -7.27 -10.19 7.12
N VAL A 190 -6.09 -9.58 7.17
CA VAL A 190 -5.04 -9.93 8.13
C VAL A 190 -5.06 -8.91 9.26
N SER A 191 -5.22 -9.37 10.51
CA SER A 191 -5.32 -8.49 11.69
C SER A 191 -4.41 -8.97 12.83
N GLY A 192 -3.66 -8.06 13.43
CA GLY A 192 -2.74 -8.33 14.55
C GLY A 192 -3.42 -8.50 15.90
N LEU A 193 -4.53 -9.24 15.96
CA LEU A 193 -5.42 -9.29 17.12
C LEU A 193 -5.26 -10.56 17.99
N ALA A 194 -4.47 -11.53 17.56
CA ALA A 194 -4.44 -12.86 18.22
C ALA A 194 -3.83 -12.85 19.64
N LYS A 195 -3.06 -11.83 19.98
CA LYS A 195 -2.57 -11.59 21.35
C LYS A 195 -3.64 -11.07 22.31
N TYR A 196 -4.69 -10.45 21.76
CA TYR A 196 -5.65 -9.66 22.53
C TYR A 196 -7.04 -10.30 22.54
N ILE A 197 -7.41 -10.96 21.45
CA ILE A 197 -8.74 -11.51 21.25
C ILE A 197 -8.63 -13.02 21.00
N PRO A 198 -9.32 -13.87 21.78
CA PRO A 198 -9.36 -15.31 21.53
C PRO A 198 -9.96 -15.63 20.17
N LEU A 199 -9.45 -16.67 19.50
CA LEU A 199 -9.93 -17.11 18.18
C LEU A 199 -11.45 -17.41 18.16
N ALA A 200 -11.99 -17.95 19.25
CA ALA A 200 -13.41 -18.25 19.38
C ALA A 200 -14.28 -16.98 19.34
N GLU A 201 -13.77 -15.85 19.86
CA GLU A 201 -14.46 -14.56 19.83
C GLU A 201 -14.38 -13.86 18.46
N MET A 202 -13.56 -14.37 17.53
CA MET A 202 -13.50 -13.83 16.17
C MET A 202 -14.55 -14.46 15.25
N GLN A 203 -15.04 -15.66 15.56
CA GLN A 203 -15.95 -16.40 14.68
C GLN A 203 -17.33 -15.74 14.63
N ASN A 204 -17.88 -15.58 13.43
CA ASN A 204 -19.20 -15.00 13.17
C ASN A 204 -19.44 -13.64 13.86
N ARG A 205 -18.37 -12.84 14.03
CA ARG A 205 -18.43 -11.57 14.77
C ARG A 205 -18.72 -10.40 13.85
N LEU A 206 -19.65 -9.54 14.25
CA LEU A 206 -19.84 -8.22 13.64
C LEU A 206 -18.73 -7.26 14.11
N VAL A 207 -18.17 -6.53 13.15
CA VAL A 207 -17.03 -5.62 13.33
C VAL A 207 -17.23 -4.38 12.46
N CYS A 208 -16.42 -3.35 12.69
CA CYS A 208 -16.31 -2.20 11.79
C CYS A 208 -15.06 -2.36 10.92
N ALA A 209 -15.18 -2.13 9.61
CA ALA A 209 -14.07 -2.30 8.67
C ALA A 209 -13.96 -1.15 7.66
N VAL A 210 -12.73 -0.76 7.34
CA VAL A 210 -12.42 0.18 6.26
C VAL A 210 -12.20 -0.60 4.96
N CYS A 211 -13.04 -0.32 3.97
CA CYS A 211 -13.19 -1.14 2.76
C CYS A 211 -12.60 -0.50 1.49
N ASN A 212 -12.09 0.73 1.55
CA ASN A 212 -11.51 1.41 0.39
C ASN A 212 -10.00 1.66 0.49
N LEU A 213 -9.32 1.03 1.44
CA LEU A 213 -7.86 0.98 1.46
C LEU A 213 -7.32 0.16 0.29
N LYS A 214 -6.13 0.50 -0.17
CA LYS A 214 -5.41 -0.34 -1.12
C LYS A 214 -5.02 -1.66 -0.44
N PRO A 215 -5.27 -2.84 -1.05
CA PRO A 215 -4.85 -4.11 -0.47
C PRO A 215 -3.35 -4.15 -0.17
N GLY A 216 -3.00 -4.68 0.99
CA GLY A 216 -1.62 -4.87 1.47
C GLY A 216 -1.30 -6.34 1.63
N LYS A 217 -0.05 -6.75 1.38
CA LYS A 217 0.42 -8.12 1.65
C LYS A 217 1.11 -8.16 3.00
N PHE A 218 0.70 -9.09 3.85
CA PHE A 218 1.29 -9.34 5.16
C PHE A 218 1.75 -10.79 5.17
N GLN A 219 3.07 -11.00 5.20
CA GLN A 219 3.67 -12.34 5.22
C GLN A 219 3.09 -13.33 4.19
N GLY A 220 2.88 -12.85 2.96
CA GLY A 220 2.37 -13.65 1.85
C GLY A 220 0.85 -13.64 1.69
N VAL A 221 0.08 -13.24 2.71
CA VAL A 221 -1.39 -13.16 2.64
C VAL A 221 -1.82 -11.73 2.27
N GLN A 222 -2.67 -11.59 1.26
CA GLN A 222 -3.21 -10.28 0.85
C GLN A 222 -4.41 -9.90 1.74
N SER A 223 -4.26 -8.84 2.53
CA SER A 223 -5.34 -8.19 3.26
C SER A 223 -6.01 -7.12 2.39
N SER A 224 -7.32 -7.19 2.22
CA SER A 224 -8.10 -6.32 1.32
C SER A 224 -9.13 -5.44 2.06
N ALA A 225 -9.09 -5.41 3.39
CA ALA A 225 -9.78 -4.45 4.25
C ALA A 225 -9.00 -4.32 5.57
N MET A 226 -9.40 -3.40 6.43
CA MET A 226 -8.82 -3.21 7.76
C MET A 226 -9.93 -3.21 8.80
N LEU A 227 -9.83 -4.07 9.82
CA LEU A 227 -10.76 -4.05 10.95
C LEU A 227 -10.37 -2.91 11.90
N LEU A 228 -11.34 -2.12 12.34
CA LEU A 228 -11.11 -1.06 13.31
C LEU A 228 -11.12 -1.61 14.74
N ALA A 229 -10.10 -1.26 15.49
CA ALA A 229 -9.97 -1.58 16.90
C ALA A 229 -9.56 -0.35 17.71
N GLY A 230 -10.07 -0.26 18.93
CA GLY A 230 -9.55 0.66 19.93
C GLY A 230 -8.38 0.04 20.67
N SER A 231 -7.40 0.85 21.04
CA SER A 231 -6.33 0.47 21.95
C SER A 231 -6.23 1.47 23.10
N SER A 232 -5.98 0.97 24.31
CA SER A 232 -5.66 1.80 25.47
C SER A 232 -4.41 2.65 25.20
N PRO A 233 -4.19 3.75 25.95
CA PRO A 233 -3.03 4.63 25.77
C PRO A 233 -1.67 3.90 25.82
N ASP A 234 -1.58 2.83 26.60
CA ASP A 234 -0.40 1.99 26.81
C ASP A 234 -0.36 0.72 25.93
N ASP A 235 -1.33 0.53 25.03
CA ASP A 235 -1.50 -0.67 24.17
C ASP A 235 -1.66 -2.00 24.91
N SER A 236 -1.94 -1.97 26.22
CA SER A 236 -2.17 -3.19 27.01
C SER A 236 -3.48 -3.88 26.66
N ILE A 237 -4.50 -3.10 26.28
CA ILE A 237 -5.83 -3.58 25.90
C ILE A 237 -6.12 -3.16 24.45
N VAL A 238 -6.52 -4.12 23.62
CA VAL A 238 -6.99 -3.87 22.24
C VAL A 238 -8.32 -4.58 22.04
N GLU A 239 -9.34 -3.83 21.63
CA GLU A 239 -10.70 -4.33 21.44
C GLU A 239 -11.24 -3.90 20.07
N LEU A 240 -11.88 -4.83 19.36
CA LEU A 240 -12.61 -4.49 18.13
C LEU A 240 -13.78 -3.56 18.44
N LEU A 241 -14.02 -2.58 17.56
CA LEU A 241 -15.24 -1.78 17.58
C LEU A 241 -16.47 -2.69 17.44
N GLN A 242 -17.49 -2.43 18.27
CA GLN A 242 -18.71 -3.20 18.39
C GLN A 242 -19.89 -2.42 17.81
N PRO A 243 -20.32 -2.73 16.58
CA PRO A 243 -21.55 -2.17 16.06
C PRO A 243 -22.76 -2.72 16.83
N PRO A 244 -23.87 -1.96 16.96
CA PRO A 244 -25.09 -2.41 17.63
C PRO A 244 -25.66 -3.73 17.07
N ALA A 245 -26.44 -4.42 17.89
CA ALA A 245 -27.15 -5.62 17.44
C ALA A 245 -28.19 -5.31 16.34
N GLY A 246 -28.54 -6.32 15.54
CA GLY A 246 -29.54 -6.19 14.47
C GLY A 246 -29.03 -5.53 13.18
N LEU A 247 -27.72 -5.37 13.03
CA LEU A 247 -27.08 -4.88 11.81
C LEU A 247 -26.59 -6.05 10.94
N GLU A 248 -26.49 -5.79 9.64
CA GLU A 248 -26.01 -6.73 8.64
C GLU A 248 -24.69 -6.27 8.02
N ALA A 249 -23.96 -7.22 7.42
CA ALA A 249 -22.75 -6.88 6.70
C ALA A 249 -23.07 -5.90 5.56
N GLY A 250 -22.33 -4.80 5.48
CA GLY A 250 -22.56 -3.71 4.56
C GLY A 250 -23.31 -2.52 5.15
N ASP A 251 -23.88 -2.59 6.35
CA ASP A 251 -24.51 -1.41 6.96
C ASP A 251 -23.52 -0.23 7.09
N LEU A 252 -24.04 0.99 6.95
CA LEU A 252 -23.24 2.22 6.97
C LEU A 252 -22.81 2.58 8.39
N ILE A 253 -21.60 3.12 8.47
CA ILE A 253 -21.17 3.94 9.60
C ILE A 253 -21.23 5.39 9.12
N GLU A 254 -22.03 6.18 9.81
CA GLU A 254 -22.39 7.54 9.46
C GLU A 254 -21.80 8.53 10.47
N PHE A 255 -21.49 9.72 9.96
CA PHE A 255 -20.96 10.84 10.73
C PHE A 255 -21.81 12.07 10.39
N GLU A 256 -22.40 12.69 11.40
CA GLU A 256 -23.25 13.86 11.21
C GLU A 256 -22.50 14.98 10.47
N GLY A 257 -23.13 15.57 9.45
CA GLY A 257 -22.50 16.62 8.64
C GLY A 257 -21.51 16.15 7.57
N TYR A 258 -21.25 14.83 7.45
CA TYR A 258 -20.43 14.26 6.38
C TYR A 258 -21.31 13.54 5.36
N ALA A 259 -20.98 13.71 4.08
CA ALA A 259 -21.66 12.99 3.01
C ALA A 259 -21.43 11.47 3.15
N GLN A 260 -22.46 10.68 2.86
CA GLN A 260 -22.31 9.23 2.74
C GLN A 260 -21.41 8.90 1.55
N ALA A 261 -20.51 7.92 1.71
CA ALA A 261 -19.66 7.47 0.62
C ALA A 261 -20.49 6.84 -0.52
N ASP A 262 -20.20 7.19 -1.77
CA ASP A 262 -20.80 6.52 -2.93
C ASP A 262 -20.22 5.10 -3.06
N ARG A 263 -21.07 4.12 -2.77
CA ARG A 263 -20.72 2.69 -2.74
C ARG A 263 -20.82 2.01 -4.10
N SER A 264 -21.39 2.68 -5.09
CA SER A 264 -21.44 2.16 -6.47
C SER A 264 -20.08 2.23 -7.14
N SER A 265 -19.21 3.14 -6.68
CA SER A 265 -17.83 3.29 -7.14
C SER A 265 -16.91 3.79 -6.01
N PRO A 266 -16.62 2.96 -4.99
CA PRO A 266 -15.81 3.38 -3.85
C PRO A 266 -14.40 3.79 -4.31
N GLU A 267 -14.03 5.04 -4.04
CA GLU A 267 -12.68 5.56 -4.33
C GLU A 267 -11.65 4.74 -3.56
N LYS A 268 -10.78 4.00 -4.26
CA LYS A 268 -9.61 3.40 -3.60
C LYS A 268 -8.65 4.49 -3.15
N LEU A 269 -8.41 4.58 -1.85
CA LEU A 269 -7.49 5.57 -1.30
C LEU A 269 -6.08 5.36 -1.84
N ASN A 270 -5.47 6.44 -2.29
CA ASN A 270 -4.07 6.45 -2.70
C ASN A 270 -3.18 6.45 -1.43
N PRO A 271 -2.36 5.41 -1.19
CA PRO A 271 -1.52 5.34 0.00
C PRO A 271 -0.54 6.52 0.13
N LYS A 272 -0.17 7.17 -0.98
CA LYS A 272 0.70 8.36 -0.94
C LYS A 272 0.09 9.56 -0.23
N HIS A 273 -1.24 9.62 -0.12
CA HIS A 273 -1.92 10.75 0.49
C HIS A 273 -2.09 10.58 2.01
N LEU A 274 -1.88 9.36 2.52
CA LEU A 274 -2.01 8.99 3.94
C LEU A 274 -3.34 9.46 4.54
N ILE A 275 -4.44 9.23 3.80
CA ILE A 275 -5.76 9.76 4.16
C ILE A 275 -6.26 9.08 5.44
N PHE A 276 -6.17 7.76 5.52
CA PHE A 276 -6.62 7.03 6.71
C PHE A 276 -5.82 7.45 7.93
N GLU A 277 -4.49 7.53 7.82
CA GLU A 277 -3.60 7.94 8.89
C GLU A 277 -3.99 9.32 9.43
N LYS A 278 -4.11 10.32 8.54
CA LYS A 278 -4.50 11.70 8.91
C LYS A 278 -5.90 11.78 9.52
N VAL A 279 -6.85 10.98 9.04
CA VAL A 279 -8.23 10.99 9.56
C VAL A 279 -8.31 10.26 10.90
N SER A 280 -7.56 9.16 11.06
CA SER A 280 -7.54 8.33 12.27
C SER A 280 -6.89 9.01 13.47
N GLU A 281 -6.03 10.01 13.25
CA GLU A 281 -5.48 10.87 14.32
C GLU A 281 -6.59 11.58 15.12
N GLU A 282 -7.75 11.79 14.51
CA GLU A 282 -8.92 12.43 15.10
C GLU A 282 -9.93 11.41 15.65
N PHE A 283 -9.64 10.10 15.53
CA PHE A 283 -10.47 9.06 16.13
C PHE A 283 -10.14 8.89 17.61
N LYS A 284 -11.19 8.87 18.42
CA LYS A 284 -11.08 8.74 19.87
C LYS A 284 -12.14 7.84 20.45
N ILE A 285 -11.89 7.41 21.68
CA ILE A 285 -12.84 6.67 22.50
C ILE A 285 -13.37 7.65 23.55
N SER A 286 -14.69 7.82 23.58
CA SER A 286 -15.34 8.69 24.57
C SER A 286 -15.34 8.07 25.97
N THR A 287 -15.60 8.88 26.99
CA THR A 287 -15.75 8.42 28.39
C THR A 287 -16.92 7.45 28.57
N GLU A 288 -17.88 7.43 27.65
CA GLU A 288 -18.98 6.47 27.58
C GLU A 288 -18.57 5.16 26.90
N GLY A 289 -17.37 5.10 26.29
CA GLY A 289 -16.85 3.97 25.53
C GLY A 289 -17.42 3.91 24.11
N LEU A 290 -17.72 5.07 23.52
CA LEU A 290 -18.20 5.19 22.14
C LEU A 290 -17.06 5.57 21.21
N ALA A 291 -17.09 5.08 19.98
CA ALA A 291 -16.15 5.48 18.94
C ALA A 291 -16.55 6.85 18.37
N GLU A 292 -15.61 7.78 18.29
CA GLU A 292 -15.86 9.15 17.84
C GLU A 292 -14.80 9.66 16.85
N TYR A 293 -15.19 10.57 15.96
CA TYR A 293 -14.34 11.37 15.08
C TYR A 293 -14.68 12.86 15.29
N LYS A 294 -13.75 13.68 15.78
CA LYS A 294 -13.99 15.13 16.04
C LYS A 294 -15.30 15.41 16.79
N ASP A 295 -15.55 14.67 17.87
CA ASP A 295 -16.78 14.70 18.70
C ASP A 295 -18.04 14.06 18.09
N LEU A 296 -17.96 13.53 16.87
CA LEU A 296 -19.07 12.85 16.21
C LEU A 296 -19.00 11.34 16.42
N LYS A 297 -20.11 10.76 16.88
CA LYS A 297 -20.22 9.32 17.10
C LYS A 297 -20.21 8.56 15.78
N PHE A 298 -19.46 7.46 15.73
CA PHE A 298 -19.62 6.43 14.69
C PHE A 298 -21.05 5.88 14.81
N SER A 299 -21.94 6.32 13.94
CA SER A 299 -23.38 6.06 14.08
C SER A 299 -23.87 5.06 13.04
N THR A 300 -24.87 4.27 13.39
CA THR A 300 -25.54 3.34 12.48
C THR A 300 -27.05 3.51 12.61
N LYS A 301 -27.82 2.88 11.72
CA LYS A 301 -29.29 2.82 11.82
C LYS A 301 -29.82 2.28 13.16
N ASN A 302 -29.01 1.51 13.90
CA ASN A 302 -29.37 0.92 15.19
C ASN A 302 -28.66 1.57 16.39
N GLY A 303 -28.01 2.73 16.20
CA GLY A 303 -27.32 3.46 17.27
C GLY A 303 -25.80 3.53 17.12
N PRO A 304 -25.10 4.03 18.15
CA PRO A 304 -23.66 4.29 18.07
C PRO A 304 -22.82 3.01 18.21
N VAL A 305 -21.65 3.02 17.59
CA VAL A 305 -20.60 1.98 17.74
C VAL A 305 -19.87 2.19 19.06
N SER A 306 -19.70 1.12 19.81
CA SER A 306 -19.06 1.12 21.13
C SER A 306 -17.80 0.25 21.19
N LEU A 307 -17.06 0.35 22.29
CA LEU A 307 -16.05 -0.61 22.71
C LEU A 307 -16.49 -1.30 24.00
N LYS A 308 -15.93 -2.48 24.26
CA LYS A 308 -16.39 -3.37 25.34
C LYS A 308 -16.04 -2.81 26.71
N SER A 309 -14.79 -2.39 26.91
CA SER A 309 -14.32 -1.86 28.18
C SER A 309 -13.54 -0.54 28.07
N LEU A 310 -12.97 -0.23 26.91
CA LEU A 310 -12.20 1.00 26.72
C LEU A 310 -13.07 2.25 26.84
N LYS A 311 -12.65 3.20 27.69
CA LYS A 311 -13.26 4.54 27.91
C LYS A 311 -12.33 5.70 27.54
N GLU A 312 -11.14 5.38 27.06
CA GLU A 312 -10.14 6.30 26.55
C GLU A 312 -9.17 5.52 25.65
N GLY A 313 -8.43 6.24 24.80
CA GLY A 313 -7.46 5.64 23.90
C GLY A 313 -7.66 6.10 22.46
N ARG A 314 -7.09 5.33 21.53
CA ARG A 314 -7.08 5.63 20.09
C ARG A 314 -7.74 4.51 19.30
N ILE A 315 -8.28 4.84 18.14
CA ILE A 315 -8.88 3.87 17.21
C ILE A 315 -8.03 3.81 15.95
N ARG A 316 -7.74 2.60 15.49
CA ARG A 316 -6.91 2.33 14.31
C ARG A 316 -7.30 1.02 13.63
#